data_AF-A0AAD5GGI1-F1
#
_entry.id   AF-A0AAD5GGI1-F1
#
_cell.length_a   1.000
_cell.length_b   1.000
_cell.length_c   1.000
_cell.angle_alpha   90.00
_cell.angle_beta   90.00
_cell.angle_gamma   90.00
#
_symmetry.space_group_name_H-M   'P 1'
#
loop_
_entity.id
_entity.type
_entity.pdbx_description
1 polymer ?
#
loop_
_entity_poly.entity_id
_entity_poly.type
_entity_poly.pdbx_seq_one_letter_code
_entity_poly.pdbx_strand_id
1 'polypeptide(L)'
;MEVARKGEDSGYGVPCLLISAKNDLNLYPMAIKDSEMAVKINAPICISAKEKYMNNVFQKIVTTAQKCHLSVPETEHGRNKKRYRQLVNRSLVLASVGAAIAIVALAAYRAYACRKVKSPRQA
;
A
#
# COMPACT_ATOMS: atom_id res chain seq x y z
N MET A 1 8.20 15.36 -1.18
CA MET A 1 7.29 14.18 -1.14
C MET A 1 6.28 14.19 0.00
N GLU A 2 6.29 15.20 0.87
CA GLU A 2 5.40 15.25 2.03
C GLU A 2 3.91 15.27 1.68
N VAL A 3 3.55 15.88 0.53
CA VAL A 3 2.17 15.92 0.02
C VAL A 3 1.66 14.52 -0.35
N ALA A 4 2.48 13.70 -1.02
CA ALA A 4 2.12 12.32 -1.37
C ALA A 4 1.97 11.44 -0.11
N ARG A 5 2.89 11.56 0.85
CA ARG A 5 2.82 10.86 2.14
C ARG A 5 1.55 11.24 2.92
N LYS A 6 1.25 12.54 3.01
CA LYS A 6 0.05 13.04 3.69
C LYS A 6 -1.24 12.60 2.97
N GLY A 7 -1.21 12.48 1.65
CA GLY A 7 -2.28 11.89 0.84
C GLY A 7 -2.52 10.42 1.16
N GLU A 8 -1.46 9.61 1.31
CA GLU A 8 -1.56 8.20 1.69
C GLU A 8 -2.04 8.01 3.14
N ASP A 9 -1.65 8.89 4.05
CA ASP A 9 -2.08 8.85 5.45
C ASP A 9 -3.55 9.27 5.63
N SER A 10 -3.99 10.28 4.86
CA SER A 10 -5.37 10.77 4.87
C SER A 10 -6.33 9.92 4.03
N GLY A 11 -5.81 9.05 3.15
CA GLY A 11 -6.61 8.28 2.19
C GLY A 11 -7.01 9.07 0.94
N TYR A 12 -6.66 10.35 0.85
CA TYR A 12 -6.88 11.21 -0.31
C TYR A 12 -5.59 11.33 -1.12
N GLY A 13 -5.33 10.33 -1.95
CA GLY A 13 -4.22 10.33 -2.89
C GLY A 13 -4.44 11.35 -4.02
N VAL A 14 -3.43 12.16 -4.30
CA VAL A 14 -3.45 13.13 -5.41
C VAL A 14 -2.57 12.58 -6.53
N PRO A 15 -3.03 12.57 -7.80
CA PRO A 15 -2.20 12.16 -8.92
C PRO A 15 -1.00 13.11 -9.06
N CYS A 16 0.18 12.57 -9.35
CA CYS A 16 1.37 13.40 -9.58
C CYS A 16 2.12 12.98 -10.84
N LEU A 17 2.75 13.96 -11.49
CA LEU A 17 3.51 13.80 -12.71
C LEU A 17 4.90 14.40 -12.52
N LEU A 18 5.92 13.72 -13.03
CA LEU A 18 7.28 14.24 -13.10
C LEU A 18 7.50 14.89 -14.47
N ILE A 19 7.84 16.18 -14.48
CA ILE A 19 8.10 16.95 -15.70
C ILE A 19 9.55 17.41 -15.67
N SER A 20 10.34 17.01 -16.67
CA SER A 20 11.71 17.50 -16.87
C SER A 20 11.66 18.71 -17.80
N ALA A 21 11.76 19.91 -17.22
CA ALA A 21 11.45 21.16 -17.90
C ALA A 21 12.50 21.68 -18.89
N LYS A 22 13.74 21.20 -18.77
CA LYS A 22 14.93 21.79 -19.42
C LYS A 22 15.85 20.71 -19.97
N ASN A 23 15.28 19.78 -20.73
CA ASN A 23 16.01 18.64 -21.28
C ASN A 23 16.99 19.01 -22.41
N ASP A 24 16.95 20.26 -22.86
CA ASP A 24 17.83 20.87 -23.87
C ASP A 24 19.20 21.28 -23.32
N LEU A 25 19.29 21.49 -22.00
CA LEU A 25 20.56 21.64 -21.31
C LEU A 25 21.04 20.23 -20.93
N ASN A 26 22.26 19.87 -21.31
CA ASN A 26 22.85 18.54 -21.10
C ASN A 26 22.95 18.25 -19.58
N LEU A 27 21.83 17.79 -18.99
CA LEU A 27 21.66 17.57 -17.57
C LEU A 27 22.07 16.16 -17.21
N TYR A 28 22.59 16.01 -16.00
CA TYR A 28 23.10 14.77 -15.43
C TYR A 28 22.04 13.65 -15.48
N PRO A 29 22.22 12.61 -16.31
CA PRO A 29 21.18 11.62 -16.58
C PRO A 29 20.80 10.73 -15.38
N MET A 30 21.62 10.71 -14.32
CA MET A 30 21.29 9.95 -13.10
C MET A 30 20.24 10.64 -12.22
N ALA A 31 20.08 11.97 -12.32
CA ALA A 31 19.08 12.70 -11.51
C ALA A 31 17.64 12.25 -11.82
N ILE A 32 17.41 11.82 -13.07
CA ILE A 32 16.13 11.26 -13.52
C ILE A 32 15.91 9.86 -12.92
N LYS A 33 16.94 8.99 -12.96
CA LYS A 33 16.87 7.62 -12.45
C LYS A 33 16.69 7.57 -10.94
N ASP A 34 17.37 8.44 -10.20
CA ASP A 34 17.24 8.50 -8.73
C ASP A 34 15.86 8.99 -8.30
N SER A 35 15.26 9.92 -9.06
CA SER A 35 13.89 10.38 -8.81
C SER A 35 12.82 9.36 -9.19
N GLU A 36 13.03 8.54 -10.24
CA GLU A 36 12.18 7.41 -10.63
C GLU A 36 12.28 6.23 -9.66
N MET A 37 13.44 6.00 -9.04
CA MET A 37 13.61 4.92 -8.06
C MET A 37 12.96 5.26 -6.72
N ALA A 38 13.02 6.52 -6.30
CA ALA A 38 12.44 6.96 -5.03
C ALA A 38 10.91 7.00 -5.04
N VAL A 39 10.28 7.13 -6.22
CA VAL A 39 8.83 7.05 -6.38
C VAL A 39 8.52 6.28 -7.64
N LYS A 40 7.68 5.24 -7.56
CA LYS A 40 7.10 4.56 -8.73
C LYS A 40 6.13 5.48 -9.49
N ILE A 41 6.61 6.61 -9.95
CA ILE A 41 5.95 7.50 -10.90
C ILE A 41 6.41 7.07 -12.29
N ASN A 42 5.50 7.12 -13.27
CA ASN A 42 5.81 6.84 -14.67
C ASN A 42 6.95 7.74 -15.18
N ALA A 43 7.62 7.27 -16.24
CA ALA A 43 8.77 7.95 -16.83
C ALA A 43 8.55 9.46 -17.03
N PRO A 44 9.54 10.31 -16.67
CA PRO A 44 9.40 11.75 -16.70
C PRO A 44 9.00 12.24 -18.08
N ILE A 45 8.10 13.23 -18.09
CA ILE A 45 7.74 13.92 -19.32
C ILE A 45 8.82 14.96 -19.58
N CYS A 46 9.69 14.70 -20.54
CA CYS A 46 10.68 15.68 -20.99
C CYS A 46 9.99 16.75 -21.83
N ILE A 47 10.20 18.01 -21.45
CA ILE A 47 9.80 19.18 -22.23
C ILE A 47 11.05 20.01 -22.51
N SER A 48 11.10 20.58 -23.71
CA SER A 48 12.16 21.47 -24.16
C SER A 48 11.50 22.77 -24.61
N ALA A 49 11.94 23.90 -24.06
CA ALA A 49 11.44 25.21 -24.49
C ALA A 49 11.81 25.53 -25.95
N LYS A 50 12.79 24.80 -26.50
CA LYS A 50 13.24 24.92 -27.89
C LYS A 50 12.36 24.15 -28.87
N GLU A 51 11.52 23.24 -28.37
CA GLU A 51 10.74 22.30 -29.17
C GLU A 51 9.24 22.62 -29.04
N LYS A 52 8.57 22.91 -30.15
CA LYS A 52 7.17 23.40 -30.22
C LYS A 52 6.11 22.37 -29.73
N TYR A 53 6.50 21.24 -29.15
CA TYR A 53 5.65 20.08 -28.81
C TYR A 53 5.12 20.10 -27.36
N MET A 54 4.70 21.26 -26.85
CA MET A 54 4.17 21.39 -25.48
C MET A 54 2.76 20.77 -25.29
N ASN A 55 2.02 20.52 -26.37
CA ASN A 55 0.63 20.03 -26.32
C ASN A 55 0.48 18.64 -25.68
N ASN A 56 1.50 17.79 -25.77
CA ASN A 56 1.47 16.44 -25.19
C ASN A 56 1.39 16.47 -23.64
N VAL A 57 1.95 17.52 -23.02
CA VAL A 57 1.97 17.67 -21.55
C VAL A 57 0.57 17.88 -21.01
N PHE A 58 -0.18 18.80 -21.61
CA PHE A 58 -1.54 19.11 -21.19
C PHE A 58 -2.47 17.90 -21.36
N GLN A 59 -2.36 17.19 -22.49
CA GLN A 59 -3.10 15.96 -22.70
C GLN A 59 -2.72 14.88 -21.67
N LYS A 60 -1.44 14.75 -21.33
CA LYS A 60 -0.97 13.79 -20.34
C LYS A 60 -1.43 14.16 -18.92
N ILE A 61 -1.50 15.44 -18.58
CA ILE A 61 -2.09 15.94 -17.32
C ILE A 61 -3.57 15.59 -17.24
N VAL A 62 -4.35 15.92 -18.28
CA VAL A 62 -5.80 15.65 -18.31
C VAL A 62 -6.08 14.14 -18.22
N THR A 63 -5.32 13.31 -18.94
CA THR A 63 -5.52 11.86 -18.92
C THR A 63 -5.13 11.20 -17.59
N THR A 64 -4.08 11.68 -16.90
CA THR A 64 -3.75 11.20 -15.54
C THR A 64 -4.74 11.72 -14.48
N ALA A 65 -5.26 12.93 -14.63
CA ALA A 65 -6.33 13.44 -13.78
C ALA A 65 -7.66 12.69 -14.00
N GLN A 66 -7.96 12.24 -15.22
CA GLN A 66 -9.11 11.35 -15.47
C GLN A 66 -8.93 9.97 -14.84
N LYS A 67 -7.69 9.47 -14.79
CA LYS A 67 -7.34 8.18 -14.19
C LYS A 67 -6.58 8.36 -12.88
N CYS A 68 -7.16 9.14 -11.95
CA CYS A 68 -6.57 9.40 -10.63
C CYS A 68 -6.11 8.11 -9.93
N HIS A 69 -6.93 7.06 -9.95
CA HIS A 69 -6.66 5.79 -9.27
C HIS A 69 -5.39 5.04 -9.73
N LEU A 70 -4.91 5.29 -10.96
CA LEU A 70 -3.68 4.68 -11.51
C LEU A 70 -2.47 5.63 -11.44
N SER A 71 -2.72 6.92 -11.17
CA SER A 71 -1.71 7.98 -11.23
C SER A 71 -1.31 8.47 -9.84
N VAL A 72 -1.89 7.89 -8.77
CA VAL A 72 -1.43 8.13 -7.40
C VAL A 72 -0.07 7.49 -7.24
N PRO A 73 0.96 8.25 -6.83
CA PRO A 73 2.26 7.69 -6.51
C PRO A 73 2.11 6.77 -5.30
N GLU A 74 2.43 5.48 -5.43
CA GLU A 74 2.65 4.65 -4.26
C GLU A 74 4.06 4.91 -3.74
N THR A 75 4.15 5.62 -2.61
CA THR A 75 5.41 5.78 -1.91
C THR A 75 5.79 4.47 -1.21
N GLU A 76 7.08 4.28 -0.93
CA GLU A 76 7.55 3.11 -0.18
C GLU A 76 6.86 3.01 1.20
N HIS A 77 6.56 4.15 1.80
CA HIS A 77 5.83 4.24 3.07
C HIS A 77 4.41 3.68 2.97
N GLY A 78 3.65 4.07 1.94
CA GLY A 78 2.30 3.56 1.69
C GLY A 78 2.29 2.05 1.43
N ARG A 79 3.27 1.54 0.68
CA ARG A 79 3.40 0.10 0.40
C ARG A 79 3.70 -0.72 1.66
N ASN A 80 4.65 -0.27 2.46
CA ASN A 80 5.03 -0.94 3.71
C ASN A 80 3.87 -0.91 4.71
N LYS A 81 3.14 0.20 4.82
CA LYS A 81 1.95 0.33 5.66
C LYS A 81 0.81 -0.61 5.24
N LYS A 82 0.55 -0.77 3.93
CA LYS A 82 -0.44 -1.73 3.42
C LYS A 82 -0.04 -3.17 3.74
N ARG A 83 1.22 -3.55 3.51
CA ARG A 83 1.74 -4.89 3.84
C ARG A 83 1.68 -5.19 5.34
N TYR A 84 2.10 -4.24 6.17
CA TYR A 84 2.05 -4.36 7.61
C TYR A 84 0.61 -4.59 8.11
N ARG A 85 -0.35 -3.78 7.63
CA ARG A 85 -1.78 -3.99 7.94
C ARG A 85 -2.28 -5.37 7.52
N GLN A 86 -1.92 -5.85 6.33
CA GLN A 86 -2.31 -7.19 5.88
C GLN A 86 -1.75 -8.30 6.76
N LEU A 87 -0.49 -8.19 7.17
CA LEU A 87 0.17 -9.15 8.05
C LEU A 87 -0.47 -9.16 9.45
N VAL A 88 -0.67 -7.98 10.04
CA VAL A 88 -1.33 -7.85 11.35
C VAL A 88 -2.77 -8.35 11.31
N ASN A 89 -3.52 -8.06 10.26
CA ASN A 89 -4.89 -8.55 10.14
C ASN A 89 -4.93 -10.09 10.02
N ARG A 90 -4.03 -10.68 9.23
CA ARG A 90 -3.90 -12.14 9.14
C ARG A 90 -3.51 -12.78 10.46
N SER A 91 -2.55 -12.22 11.19
CA SER A 91 -2.14 -12.75 12.50
C SER A 91 -3.25 -12.60 13.53
N LEU A 92 -3.97 -11.48 13.54
CA LEU A 92 -5.12 -11.25 14.41
C LEU A 92 -6.24 -12.27 14.16
N VAL A 93 -6.57 -12.52 12.89
CA VAL A 93 -7.57 -13.54 12.53
C VAL A 93 -7.14 -14.91 13.02
N LEU A 94 -5.90 -15.32 12.77
CA LEU A 94 -5.38 -16.61 13.24
C LEU A 94 -5.42 -16.72 14.77
N ALA A 95 -4.99 -15.69 15.49
CA ALA A 95 -5.02 -15.67 16.96
C ALA A 95 -6.46 -15.75 17.49
N SER A 96 -7.39 -15.00 16.90
CA SER A 96 -8.80 -14.99 17.31
C SER A 96 -9.48 -16.35 17.11
N VAL A 97 -9.24 -16.99 15.97
CA VAL A 97 -9.78 -18.33 15.67
C VAL A 97 -9.16 -19.37 16.59
N GLY A 98 -7.84 -19.33 16.79
CA GLY A 98 -7.14 -20.23 17.72
C GLY A 98 -7.64 -20.10 19.16
N ALA A 99 -7.84 -18.88 19.65
CA ALA A 99 -8.38 -18.63 20.99
C ALA A 99 -9.80 -19.17 21.14
N ALA A 100 -10.68 -18.97 20.14
CA ALA A 100 -12.04 -19.49 20.17
C ALA A 100 -12.06 -21.03 20.25
N ILE A 101 -11.25 -21.70 19.42
CA ILE A 101 -11.13 -23.17 19.43
C ILE A 101 -10.63 -23.68 20.79
N ALA A 102 -9.60 -23.04 21.36
CA ALA A 102 -9.06 -23.42 22.66
C ALA A 102 -10.10 -23.30 23.79
N ILE A 103 -10.90 -22.22 23.79
CA ILE A 103 -11.98 -22.03 24.78
C ILE A 103 -13.03 -23.12 24.65
N VAL A 104 -13.48 -23.43 23.43
CA VAL A 104 -14.49 -24.48 23.18
C VAL A 104 -13.95 -25.85 23.60
N ALA A 105 -12.72 -26.19 23.23
CA ALA A 105 -12.08 -27.45 23.63
C ALA A 105 -11.95 -27.56 25.16
N LEU A 106 -11.55 -26.49 25.84
CA LEU A 106 -11.43 -26.46 27.29
C LEU A 106 -12.79 -26.62 27.98
N ALA A 107 -13.83 -25.95 27.47
CA ALA A 107 -15.19 -26.07 28.00
C ALA A 107 -15.73 -27.50 27.85
N ALA A 108 -15.56 -28.10 26.67
CA ALA A 108 -15.94 -29.48 26.40
C ALA A 108 -15.17 -30.46 27.30
N TYR A 109 -13.86 -30.26 27.48
CA TYR A 109 -13.04 -31.07 28.37
C TYR A 109 -13.49 -30.99 29.83
N ARG A 110 -13.79 -29.78 30.33
CA ARG A 110 -14.31 -29.62 31.70
C ARG A 110 -15.66 -30.31 31.89
N ALA A 111 -16.57 -30.17 30.92
CA ALA A 111 -17.86 -30.86 30.97
C ALA A 111 -17.69 -32.40 30.99
N TYR A 112 -16.78 -32.93 30.18
CA TYR A 112 -16.45 -34.36 30.16
C TYR A 112 -15.81 -34.84 31.48
N ALA A 113 -14.83 -34.11 32.01
CA ALA A 113 -14.18 -34.45 33.28
C ALA A 113 -15.18 -34.48 34.44
N CYS A 114 -16.10 -33.50 34.52
CA CYS A 114 -17.17 -33.49 35.52
C CYS A 114 -18.12 -34.69 35.39
N ARG A 115 -18.37 -35.19 34.17
CA ARG A 115 -19.18 -36.40 33.96
C ARG A 115 -18.43 -37.66 34.39
N LYS A 116 -17.14 -37.76 34.09
CA LYS A 116 -16.33 -38.94 34.46
C LYS A 116 -16.19 -39.11 35.97
N VAL A 117 -16.12 -38.02 36.73
CA VAL A 117 -16.09 -38.04 38.21
C VAL A 117 -17.46 -38.41 38.81
N LYS A 118 -18.56 -38.21 38.07
CA LYS A 118 -19.93 -38.57 38.49
C LYS A 118 -20.38 -39.97 38.07
N SER A 119 -19.53 -40.75 37.40
CA SER A 119 -19.78 -42.18 37.15
C SER A 119 -19.31 -42.97 38.37
N PRO A 120 -20.20 -43.46 39.26
CA PRO A 120 -19.78 -44.34 40.34
C PRO A 120 -19.12 -45.58 39.74
N ARG A 121 -17.99 -46.00 40.32
CA ARG A 121 -17.44 -47.35 40.13
C ARG A 121 -18.59 -48.34 40.38
N GLN A 122 -19.14 -48.92 39.33
CA GLN A 122 -19.87 -50.17 39.48
C GLN A 122 -18.81 -51.28 39.60
N ALA A 123 -19.00 -52.06 40.67
CA ALA A 123 -18.18 -53.18 41.12
C ALA A 123 -18.07 -54.29 40.08
#